data_AF-A0A4P9EJ64-F1
#
_entry.id   AF-A0A4P9EJ64-F1
#
_cell.length_a   1.000
_cell.length_b   1.000
_cell.length_c   1.000
_cell.angle_alpha   90.00
_cell.angle_beta   90.00
_cell.angle_gamma   90.00
#
_symmetry.space_group_name_H-M   'P 1'
#
loop_
_entity.id
_entity.type
_entity.pdbx_description
1 polymer ?
#
loop_
_entity_poly.entity_id
_entity_poly.type
_entity_poly.pdbx_seq_one_letter_code
_entity_poly.pdbx_strand_id
1 'polypeptide(L)'
;MQIQVNKSSVEAVDEAQKKQKEAEKKMEQAETKARNEKKRAELEIRKAKKEVKARTEKMRDTEYFWGMGYITVILFVIMQNGAFQNDFIDFFRTPFMWYFQFCEWLAHPTYDNGFNQKIAYTCGEAWVIRILAIVAVLLIVVIIMAIIMEIIKIYKKMWDKISQMFLIGSLSGIAVLGDVIREYLPVNLILTFGFINVGIMLLKMYFQKKFEEKSLYADNHYD
;
A
#
# COMPACT_ATOMS: atom_id res chain seq x y z
N MET A 1 35.58 -95.87 28.23
CA MET A 1 35.79 -94.43 27.98
C MET A 1 34.41 -93.78 27.92
N GLN A 2 34.07 -92.96 28.91
CA GLN A 2 32.80 -92.23 28.93
C GLN A 2 33.00 -90.88 28.23
N ILE A 3 32.15 -90.60 27.26
CA ILE A 3 32.10 -89.33 26.54
C ILE A 3 31.52 -88.29 27.51
N GLN A 4 32.37 -87.41 28.04
CA GLN A 4 31.92 -86.18 28.71
C GLN A 4 31.43 -85.21 27.63
N VAL A 5 30.18 -85.39 27.20
CA VAL A 5 29.49 -84.42 26.36
C VAL A 5 29.21 -83.17 27.18
N ASN A 6 29.97 -82.12 26.90
CA ASN A 6 29.54 -80.73 26.78
C ASN A 6 28.36 -80.28 27.68
N LYS A 7 28.53 -80.27 29.01
CA LYS A 7 27.59 -79.61 29.93
C LYS A 7 27.90 -78.12 30.16
N SER A 8 29.11 -77.67 29.86
CA SER A 8 29.55 -76.29 30.12
C SER A 8 29.13 -75.27 29.05
N SER A 9 28.79 -75.68 27.83
CA SER A 9 28.45 -74.75 26.74
C SER A 9 27.00 -74.30 26.75
N VAL A 10 26.06 -75.12 27.24
CA VAL A 10 24.62 -74.80 27.24
C VAL A 10 24.28 -73.77 28.32
N GLU A 11 24.84 -73.88 29.52
CA GLU A 11 24.62 -72.89 30.59
C GLU A 11 25.24 -71.52 30.26
N ALA A 12 26.41 -71.48 29.61
CA ALA A 12 27.04 -70.23 29.19
C ALA A 12 26.25 -69.51 28.07
N VAL A 13 25.62 -70.27 27.17
CA VAL A 13 24.74 -69.72 26.12
C VAL A 13 23.45 -69.18 26.72
N ASP A 14 22.85 -69.90 27.68
CA ASP A 14 21.60 -69.49 28.33
C ASP A 14 21.80 -68.22 29.17
N GLU A 15 22.95 -68.08 29.86
CA GLU A 15 23.31 -66.89 30.63
C GLU A 15 23.59 -65.68 29.72
N ALA A 16 24.25 -65.90 28.57
CA ALA A 16 24.47 -64.87 27.56
C ALA A 16 23.16 -64.39 26.92
N GLN A 17 22.24 -65.31 26.61
CA GLN A 17 20.93 -65.00 26.03
C GLN A 17 20.02 -64.26 27.01
N LYS A 18 20.13 -64.56 28.32
CA LYS A 18 19.44 -63.84 29.39
C LYS A 18 19.97 -62.41 29.55
N LYS A 19 21.28 -62.21 29.49
CA LYS A 19 21.91 -60.87 29.49
C LYS A 19 21.56 -60.07 28.24
N GLN A 20 21.43 -60.70 27.07
CA GLN A 20 20.99 -60.04 25.85
C GLN A 20 19.53 -59.57 25.94
N LYS A 21 18.62 -60.43 26.43
CA LYS A 21 17.21 -60.08 26.65
C LYS A 21 17.03 -58.97 27.70
N GLU A 22 17.87 -58.92 28.75
CA GLU A 22 17.85 -57.81 29.71
C GLU A 22 18.38 -56.51 29.11
N ALA A 23 19.43 -56.57 28.29
CA ALA A 23 19.95 -55.39 27.59
C ALA A 23 18.94 -54.85 26.57
N GLU A 24 18.26 -55.74 25.84
CA GLU A 24 17.23 -55.40 24.86
C GLU A 24 16.01 -54.75 25.53
N LYS A 25 15.55 -55.29 26.67
CA LYS A 25 14.48 -54.65 27.48
C LYS A 25 14.86 -53.27 28.02
N LYS A 26 16.12 -53.10 28.45
CA LYS A 26 16.62 -51.80 28.92
C LYS A 26 16.71 -50.78 27.79
N MET A 27 17.07 -51.23 26.59
CA MET A 27 17.13 -50.40 25.39
C MET A 27 15.73 -49.98 24.92
N GLU A 28 14.78 -50.91 24.88
CA GLU A 28 13.37 -50.61 24.57
C GLU A 28 12.76 -49.61 25.57
N GLN A 29 13.05 -49.74 26.86
CA GLN A 29 12.62 -48.77 27.87
C GLN A 29 13.22 -47.39 27.64
N ALA A 30 14.51 -47.31 27.32
CA ALA A 30 15.19 -46.05 27.02
C ALA A 30 14.62 -45.37 25.76
N GLU A 31 14.35 -46.15 24.71
CA GLU A 31 13.75 -45.65 23.47
C GLU A 31 12.31 -45.17 23.70
N THR A 32 11.52 -45.92 24.48
CA THR A 32 10.15 -45.52 24.83
C THR A 32 10.12 -44.23 25.65
N LYS A 33 11.09 -44.06 26.56
CA LYS A 33 11.24 -42.84 27.37
C LYS A 33 11.65 -41.64 26.51
N ALA A 34 12.64 -41.79 25.63
CA ALA A 34 13.06 -40.76 24.69
C ALA A 34 11.93 -40.36 23.73
N ARG A 35 11.13 -41.33 23.26
CA ARG A 35 9.96 -41.07 22.40
C ARG A 35 8.87 -40.30 23.13
N ASN A 36 8.62 -40.60 24.40
CA ASN A 36 7.64 -39.88 25.23
C ASN A 36 8.10 -38.45 25.56
N GLU A 37 9.38 -38.25 25.83
CA GLU A 37 9.96 -36.92 26.05
C GLU A 37 9.92 -36.07 24.77
N LYS A 38 10.26 -36.65 23.62
CA LYS A 38 10.11 -35.99 22.30
C LYS A 38 8.66 -35.60 22.01
N LYS A 39 7.69 -36.50 22.28
CA LYS A 39 6.27 -36.19 22.13
C LYS A 39 5.81 -35.05 23.04
N ARG A 40 6.30 -34.98 24.29
CA ARG A 40 5.99 -33.86 25.20
C ARG A 40 6.56 -32.55 24.67
N ALA A 41 7.82 -32.55 24.24
CA ALA A 41 8.47 -31.37 23.67
C ALA A 41 7.75 -30.88 22.40
N GLU A 42 7.36 -31.78 21.50
CA GLU A 42 6.57 -31.42 20.30
C GLU A 42 5.20 -30.83 20.66
N LEU A 43 4.56 -31.33 21.72
CA LEU A 43 3.26 -30.86 22.17
C LEU A 43 3.36 -29.48 22.84
N GLU A 44 4.43 -29.22 23.59
CA GLU A 44 4.76 -27.91 24.16
C GLU A 44 5.10 -26.88 23.08
N ILE A 45 5.93 -27.25 22.10
CA ILE A 45 6.22 -26.40 20.93
C ILE A 45 4.94 -26.08 20.16
N ARG A 46 4.04 -27.06 20.00
CA ARG A 46 2.75 -26.84 19.33
C ARG A 46 1.83 -25.90 20.13
N LYS A 47 1.81 -26.01 21.47
CA LYS A 47 1.07 -25.09 22.33
C LYS A 47 1.64 -23.67 22.26
N ALA A 48 2.95 -23.53 22.42
CA ALA A 48 3.65 -22.25 22.29
C ALA A 48 3.39 -21.61 20.92
N LYS A 49 3.44 -22.39 19.83
CA LYS A 49 3.13 -21.91 18.47
C LYS A 49 1.68 -21.44 18.34
N LYS A 50 0.71 -22.11 18.98
CA LYS A 50 -0.69 -21.68 19.00
C LYS A 50 -0.88 -20.40 19.81
N GLU A 51 -0.22 -20.27 20.96
CA GLU A 51 -0.29 -19.07 21.80
C GLU A 51 0.36 -17.86 21.13
N VAL A 52 1.52 -18.04 20.49
CA VAL A 52 2.17 -16.99 19.69
C VAL A 52 1.25 -16.57 18.56
N LYS A 53 0.68 -17.51 17.80
CA LYS A 53 -0.28 -17.18 16.73
C LYS A 53 -1.49 -16.40 17.25
N ALA A 54 -2.07 -16.81 18.38
CA ALA A 54 -3.19 -16.12 19.00
C ALA A 54 -2.82 -14.72 19.51
N ARG A 55 -1.62 -14.53 20.07
CA ARG A 55 -1.12 -13.19 20.45
C ARG A 55 -0.87 -12.33 19.22
N THR A 56 -0.27 -12.88 18.15
CA THR A 56 -0.03 -12.15 16.90
C THR A 56 -1.35 -11.72 16.24
N GLU A 57 -2.36 -12.60 16.22
CA GLU A 57 -3.70 -12.25 15.74
C GLU A 57 -4.33 -11.13 16.59
N LYS A 58 -4.30 -11.25 17.92
CA LYS A 58 -4.80 -10.18 18.81
C LYS A 58 -4.08 -8.85 18.64
N MET A 59 -2.75 -8.87 18.48
CA MET A 59 -1.96 -7.66 18.23
C MET A 59 -2.35 -7.02 16.90
N ARG A 60 -2.53 -7.83 15.85
CA ARG A 60 -2.97 -7.35 14.54
C ARG A 60 -4.38 -6.76 14.59
N ASP A 61 -5.31 -7.40 15.29
CA ASP A 61 -6.68 -6.90 15.43
C ASP A 61 -6.72 -5.58 16.21
N THR A 62 -5.84 -5.44 17.22
CA THR A 62 -5.67 -4.20 17.96
C THR A 62 -5.09 -3.10 17.06
N GLU A 63 -4.04 -3.37 16.29
CA GLU A 63 -3.46 -2.41 15.33
C GLU A 63 -4.50 -1.96 14.29
N TYR A 64 -5.31 -2.90 13.78
CA TYR A 64 -6.40 -2.59 12.85
C TYR A 64 -7.48 -1.69 13.49
N PHE A 65 -7.85 -1.96 14.74
CA PHE A 65 -8.83 -1.16 15.48
C PHE A 65 -8.35 0.28 15.69
N TRP A 66 -7.10 0.46 16.14
CA TRP A 66 -6.50 1.78 16.29
C TRP A 66 -6.33 2.50 14.94
N GLY A 67 -5.96 1.77 13.88
CA GLY A 67 -5.88 2.31 12.53
C GLY A 67 -7.24 2.81 12.01
N MET A 68 -8.30 2.03 12.19
CA MET A 68 -9.67 2.45 11.83
C MET A 68 -10.14 3.65 12.67
N GLY A 69 -9.86 3.65 13.97
CA GLY A 69 -10.18 4.78 14.84
C GLY A 69 -9.52 6.08 14.38
N TYR A 70 -8.23 6.04 14.04
CA TYR A 70 -7.49 7.19 13.53
C TYR A 70 -8.05 7.73 12.21
N ILE A 71 -8.34 6.84 11.25
CA ILE A 71 -8.98 7.23 9.97
C ILE A 71 -10.33 7.91 10.24
N THR A 72 -11.14 7.33 11.14
CA THR A 72 -12.47 7.86 11.45
C THR A 72 -12.39 9.27 12.05
N VAL A 73 -11.45 9.50 12.98
CA VAL A 73 -11.24 10.84 13.59
C VAL A 73 -10.80 11.85 12.53
N ILE A 74 -9.86 11.49 11.65
CA ILE A 74 -9.43 12.39 10.56
C ILE A 74 -10.60 12.73 9.64
N LEU A 75 -11.37 11.74 9.20
CA LEU A 75 -12.53 11.96 8.35
C LEU A 75 -13.55 12.88 9.01
N PHE A 76 -13.74 12.75 10.33
CA PHE A 76 -14.60 13.63 11.10
C PHE A 76 -14.09 15.07 11.14
N VAL A 77 -12.79 15.28 11.39
CA VAL A 77 -12.16 16.61 11.37
C VAL A 77 -12.27 17.26 9.99
N ILE A 78 -12.01 16.50 8.92
CA ILE A 78 -12.16 16.98 7.54
C ILE A 78 -13.62 17.37 7.26
N MET A 79 -14.57 16.55 7.71
CA MET A 79 -15.98 16.82 7.54
C MET A 79 -16.46 18.01 8.37
N GLN A 80 -15.81 18.36 9.48
CA GLN A 80 -16.15 19.56 10.25
C GLN A 80 -15.41 20.81 9.80
N ASN A 81 -14.31 20.68 9.06
CA ASN A 81 -13.53 21.82 8.59
C ASN A 81 -14.25 22.50 7.41
N GLY A 82 -14.87 23.66 7.69
CA GLY A 82 -15.61 24.43 6.69
C GLY A 82 -14.74 24.94 5.54
N ALA A 83 -13.47 25.27 5.78
CA ALA A 83 -12.56 25.70 4.72
C ALA A 83 -12.24 24.55 3.74
N PHE A 84 -12.00 23.35 4.26
CA PHE A 84 -11.78 22.16 3.43
C PHE A 84 -13.04 21.78 2.65
N GLN A 85 -14.23 21.85 3.25
CA GLN A 85 -15.49 21.60 2.56
C GLN A 85 -15.73 22.57 1.40
N ASN A 86 -15.55 23.87 1.64
CA ASN A 86 -15.72 24.89 0.61
C ASN A 86 -14.74 24.67 -0.54
N ASP A 87 -13.49 24.36 -0.22
CA ASP A 87 -12.46 24.04 -1.22
C ASP A 87 -12.77 22.75 -2.00
N PHE A 88 -13.36 21.76 -1.34
CA PHE A 88 -13.85 20.55 -1.99
C PHE A 88 -14.95 20.86 -2.99
N ILE A 89 -15.96 21.63 -2.58
CA ILE A 89 -17.06 22.02 -3.45
C ILE A 89 -16.53 22.85 -4.62
N ASP A 90 -15.68 23.84 -4.36
CA ASP A 90 -15.12 24.73 -5.38
C ASP A 90 -14.24 23.98 -6.39
N PHE A 91 -13.51 22.95 -5.96
CA PHE A 91 -12.69 22.12 -6.83
C PHE A 91 -13.52 21.44 -7.93
N PHE A 92 -14.70 20.90 -7.60
CA PHE A 92 -15.59 20.26 -8.59
C PHE A 92 -16.50 21.26 -9.29
N ARG A 93 -16.91 22.32 -8.60
CA ARG A 93 -17.80 23.35 -9.15
C ARG A 93 -17.13 24.14 -10.26
N THR A 94 -15.86 24.50 -10.10
CA THR A 94 -15.11 25.32 -11.08
C THR A 94 -15.13 24.74 -12.49
N PRO A 95 -14.67 23.49 -12.73
CA PRO A 95 -14.71 22.90 -14.07
C PRO A 95 -16.13 22.71 -14.60
N PHE A 96 -17.11 22.46 -13.73
CA PHE A 96 -18.50 22.27 -14.13
C PHE A 96 -19.17 23.58 -14.57
N MET A 97 -18.91 24.68 -13.83
CA MET A 97 -19.35 26.02 -14.22
C MET A 97 -18.72 26.45 -15.55
N TRP A 98 -17.42 26.18 -15.73
CA TRP A 98 -16.75 26.44 -17.01
C TRP A 98 -17.36 25.62 -18.15
N TYR A 99 -17.71 24.35 -17.92
CA TYR A 99 -18.40 23.52 -18.91
C TYR A 99 -19.75 24.10 -19.32
N PHE A 100 -20.57 24.58 -18.36
CA PHE A 100 -21.82 25.25 -18.69
C PHE A 100 -21.62 26.54 -19.48
N GLN A 101 -20.65 27.37 -19.09
CA GLN A 101 -20.31 28.59 -19.84
C GLN A 101 -19.83 28.25 -21.25
N PHE A 102 -19.06 27.16 -21.41
CA PHE A 102 -18.65 26.66 -22.71
C PHE A 102 -19.86 26.22 -23.55
N CYS A 103 -20.83 25.51 -22.98
CA CYS A 103 -22.06 25.13 -23.67
C CYS A 103 -22.90 26.35 -24.09
N GLU A 104 -23.01 27.35 -23.22
CA GLU A 104 -23.70 28.61 -23.53
C GLU A 104 -23.00 29.37 -24.66
N TRP A 105 -21.67 29.47 -24.61
CA TRP A 105 -20.86 30.03 -25.68
C TRP A 105 -20.97 29.21 -26.97
N LEU A 106 -21.06 27.88 -26.88
CA LEU A 106 -21.26 27.03 -28.05
C LEU A 106 -22.62 27.32 -28.71
N ALA A 107 -23.67 27.58 -27.92
CA ALA A 107 -24.98 27.98 -28.42
C ALA A 107 -24.97 29.37 -29.05
N HIS A 108 -24.24 30.33 -28.46
CA HIS A 108 -24.10 31.69 -28.96
C HIS A 108 -22.63 32.09 -29.04
N PRO A 109 -21.90 31.67 -30.08
CA PRO A 109 -20.46 31.89 -30.15
C PRO A 109 -20.20 33.37 -30.38
N THR A 110 -19.47 33.96 -29.44
CA THR A 110 -19.06 35.37 -29.45
C THR A 110 -17.55 35.49 -29.28
N TYR A 111 -16.94 36.51 -29.86
CA TYR A 111 -15.55 36.88 -29.62
C TYR A 111 -15.43 38.30 -29.08
N ASP A 112 -14.33 38.60 -28.41
CA ASP A 112 -14.01 39.94 -27.94
C ASP A 112 -13.35 40.74 -29.08
N ASN A 113 -13.82 41.96 -29.32
CA ASN A 113 -13.28 42.86 -30.33
C ASN A 113 -12.10 43.71 -29.84
N GLY A 114 -11.60 43.48 -28.62
CA GLY A 114 -10.50 44.26 -28.01
C GLY A 114 -10.95 45.54 -27.32
N PHE A 115 -12.26 45.86 -27.38
CA PHE A 115 -12.90 46.95 -26.63
C PHE A 115 -13.82 46.41 -25.52
N ASN A 116 -13.60 45.17 -25.06
CA ASN A 116 -14.45 44.45 -24.09
C ASN A 116 -15.90 44.29 -24.56
N GLN A 117 -16.15 44.33 -25.87
CA GLN A 117 -17.48 44.08 -26.45
C GLN A 117 -17.51 42.69 -27.10
N LYS A 118 -18.50 41.89 -26.72
CA LYS A 118 -18.73 40.57 -27.29
C LYS A 118 -19.52 40.68 -28.58
N ILE A 119 -18.90 40.37 -29.71
CA ILE A 119 -19.55 40.33 -31.03
C ILE A 119 -19.84 38.86 -31.39
N ALA A 120 -21.05 38.58 -31.88
CA ALA A 120 -21.41 37.24 -32.35
C ALA A 120 -20.75 36.92 -33.70
N TYR A 121 -20.34 35.67 -33.89
CA TYR A 121 -19.84 35.21 -35.19
C TYR A 121 -20.96 35.21 -36.23
N THR A 122 -20.60 35.44 -37.50
CA THR A 122 -21.55 35.35 -38.60
C THR A 122 -22.04 33.91 -38.78
N CYS A 123 -23.26 33.73 -39.27
CA CYS A 123 -23.94 32.41 -39.33
C CYS A 123 -23.08 31.32 -40.02
N GLY A 124 -22.34 31.69 -41.07
CA GLY A 124 -21.44 30.79 -41.81
C GLY A 124 -20.08 30.52 -41.14
N GLU A 125 -19.63 31.35 -40.21
CA GLU A 125 -18.37 31.14 -39.48
C GLU A 125 -18.62 30.43 -38.13
N ALA A 126 -19.78 30.70 -37.53
CA ALA A 126 -20.17 30.17 -36.23
C ALA A 126 -20.17 28.63 -36.17
N TRP A 127 -20.61 27.95 -37.23
CA TRP A 127 -20.66 26.48 -37.24
C TRP A 127 -19.26 25.85 -37.28
N VAL A 128 -18.32 26.42 -38.05
CA VAL A 128 -16.92 25.94 -38.11
C VAL A 128 -16.25 26.08 -36.75
N ILE A 129 -16.45 27.23 -36.11
CA ILE A 129 -15.84 27.55 -34.81
C ILE A 129 -16.37 26.64 -33.71
N ARG A 130 -17.67 26.31 -33.71
CA ARG A 130 -18.24 25.34 -32.77
C ARG A 130 -17.59 23.96 -32.89
N ILE A 131 -17.43 23.45 -34.13
CA ILE A 131 -16.81 22.15 -34.37
C ILE A 131 -15.35 22.17 -33.90
N LEU A 132 -14.59 23.21 -34.27
CA LEU A 132 -13.20 23.37 -33.83
C LEU A 132 -13.09 23.42 -32.30
N ALA A 133 -13.98 24.15 -31.63
CA ALA A 133 -14.00 24.26 -30.18
C ALA A 133 -14.30 22.91 -29.50
N ILE A 134 -15.28 22.15 -29.99
CA ILE A 134 -15.58 20.81 -29.48
C ILE A 134 -14.37 19.89 -29.64
N VAL A 135 -13.76 19.88 -30.83
CA VAL A 135 -12.56 19.06 -31.09
C VAL A 135 -11.42 19.45 -30.15
N ALA A 136 -11.17 20.74 -29.95
CA ALA A 136 -10.14 21.22 -29.02
C ALA A 136 -10.39 20.76 -27.58
N VAL A 137 -11.64 20.89 -27.08
CA VAL A 137 -11.99 20.42 -25.73
C VAL A 137 -11.84 18.91 -25.59
N LEU A 138 -12.26 18.13 -26.60
CA LEU A 138 -12.06 16.68 -26.59
C LEU A 138 -10.59 16.28 -26.53
N LEU A 139 -9.73 16.96 -27.29
CA LEU A 139 -8.28 16.74 -27.24
C LEU A 139 -7.70 17.02 -25.85
N ILE A 140 -8.10 18.14 -25.22
CA ILE A 140 -7.68 18.48 -23.85
C ILE A 140 -8.10 17.39 -22.86
N VAL A 141 -9.35 16.90 -22.95
CA VAL A 141 -9.85 15.84 -22.07
C VAL A 141 -9.04 14.55 -22.23
N VAL A 142 -8.73 14.16 -23.47
CA VAL A 142 -7.90 12.97 -23.74
C VAL A 142 -6.50 13.11 -23.14
N ILE A 143 -5.86 14.28 -23.29
CA ILE A 143 -4.53 14.56 -22.73
C ILE A 143 -4.57 14.48 -21.19
N ILE A 144 -5.54 15.13 -20.56
CA ILE A 144 -5.70 15.09 -19.10
C ILE A 144 -5.89 13.65 -18.63
N MET A 145 -6.72 12.87 -19.32
CA MET A 145 -6.96 11.47 -18.97
C MET A 145 -5.70 10.61 -19.12
N ALA A 146 -4.89 10.84 -20.16
CA ALA A 146 -3.60 10.17 -20.33
C ALA A 146 -2.63 10.48 -19.17
N ILE A 147 -2.51 11.76 -18.79
CA ILE A 147 -1.67 12.19 -17.66
C ILE A 147 -2.16 11.54 -16.36
N ILE A 148 -3.46 11.53 -16.09
CA ILE A 148 -4.03 10.90 -14.90
C ILE A 148 -3.71 9.40 -14.86
N MET A 149 -3.83 8.69 -15.99
CA MET A 149 -3.50 7.27 -16.06
C MET A 149 -2.02 7.00 -15.77
N GLU A 150 -1.11 7.83 -16.29
CA GLU A 150 0.33 7.71 -15.99
C GLU A 150 0.61 7.94 -14.51
N ILE A 151 0.02 8.98 -13.91
CA ILE A 151 0.14 9.26 -12.47
C ILE A 151 -0.36 8.06 -11.67
N ILE A 152 -1.55 7.53 -11.96
CA ILE A 152 -2.11 6.36 -11.27
C ILE A 152 -1.18 5.15 -11.38
N LYS A 153 -0.59 4.92 -12.56
CA LYS A 153 0.35 3.82 -12.78
C LYS A 153 1.60 3.96 -11.92
N ILE A 154 2.15 5.18 -11.82
CA ILE A 154 3.28 5.49 -10.93
C ILE A 154 2.88 5.25 -9.47
N TYR A 155 1.72 5.76 -9.04
CA TYR A 155 1.13 5.53 -7.71
C TYR A 155 1.03 4.05 -7.37
N LYS A 156 0.48 3.24 -8.27
CA LYS A 156 0.33 1.80 -8.06
C LYS A 156 1.69 1.10 -7.92
N LYS A 157 2.71 1.53 -8.67
CA LYS A 157 4.04 0.90 -8.64
C LYS A 157 4.77 1.16 -7.32
N MET A 158 4.60 2.33 -6.71
CA MET A 158 5.30 2.70 -5.46
C MET A 158 4.40 2.68 -4.22
N TRP A 159 3.23 2.06 -4.32
CA TRP A 159 2.27 1.92 -3.22
C TRP A 159 2.83 1.04 -2.10
N ASP A 160 3.55 1.65 -1.15
CA ASP A 160 4.12 1.02 0.03
C ASP A 160 3.56 1.61 1.33
N LYS A 161 3.87 0.97 2.47
CA LYS A 161 3.43 1.43 3.81
C LYS A 161 3.88 2.86 4.11
N ILE A 162 5.03 3.28 3.57
CA ILE A 162 5.57 4.65 3.71
C ILE A 162 4.70 5.66 2.96
N SER A 163 4.32 5.36 1.71
CA SER A 163 3.45 6.24 0.91
C SER A 163 2.07 6.37 1.53
N GLN A 164 1.53 5.30 2.13
CA GLN A 164 0.27 5.36 2.88
C GLN A 164 0.36 6.25 4.13
N MET A 165 1.44 6.12 4.91
CA MET A 165 1.68 6.98 6.06
C MET A 165 1.80 8.46 5.64
N PHE A 166 2.46 8.72 4.52
CA PHE A 166 2.59 10.07 4.00
C PHE A 166 1.26 10.64 3.51
N LEU A 167 0.46 9.83 2.82
CA LEU A 167 -0.87 10.22 2.36
C LEU A 167 -1.78 10.60 3.53
N ILE A 168 -1.83 9.75 4.56
CA ILE A 168 -2.66 9.99 5.75
C ILE A 168 -2.11 11.16 6.59
N GLY A 169 -0.78 11.27 6.73
CA GLY A 169 -0.14 12.35 7.47
C GLY A 169 -0.25 13.72 6.80
N SER A 170 -0.13 13.78 5.48
CA SER A 170 -0.37 15.03 4.73
C SER A 170 -1.84 15.44 4.76
N LEU A 171 -2.75 14.47 4.69
CA LEU A 171 -4.19 14.72 4.79
C LEU A 171 -4.57 15.24 6.18
N SER A 172 -4.03 14.65 7.25
CA SER A 172 -4.27 15.13 8.62
C SER A 172 -3.66 16.51 8.86
N GLY A 173 -2.45 16.76 8.34
CA GLY A 173 -1.81 18.08 8.42
C GLY A 173 -2.66 19.17 7.78
N ILE A 174 -3.23 18.91 6.61
CA ILE A 174 -4.11 19.86 5.91
C ILE A 174 -5.46 20.01 6.61
N ALA A 175 -6.01 18.93 7.19
CA ALA A 175 -7.27 19.00 7.93
C ALA A 175 -7.16 19.85 9.21
N VAL A 176 -6.01 19.83 9.88
CA VAL A 176 -5.77 20.56 11.14
C VAL A 176 -5.25 21.98 10.88
N LEU A 177 -4.32 22.16 9.94
CA LEU A 177 -3.66 23.44 9.66
C LEU A 177 -4.26 24.19 8.47
N GLY A 178 -5.33 23.66 7.86
CA GLY A 178 -5.87 24.18 6.61
C GLY A 178 -6.28 25.66 6.68
N ASP A 179 -6.87 26.08 7.80
CA ASP A 179 -7.28 27.48 7.99
C ASP A 179 -6.06 28.42 8.02
N VAL A 180 -4.99 28.01 8.71
CA VAL A 180 -3.72 28.76 8.77
C VAL A 180 -3.06 28.79 7.40
N ILE A 181 -3.02 27.66 6.69
CA ILE A 181 -2.46 27.60 5.32
C ILE A 181 -3.20 28.56 4.41
N ARG A 182 -4.53 28.65 4.52
CA ARG A 182 -5.37 29.51 3.69
C ARG A 182 -5.16 31.00 3.98
N GLU A 183 -4.86 31.35 5.23
CA GLU A 183 -4.51 32.72 5.62
C GLU A 183 -3.22 33.19 4.96
N TYR A 184 -2.20 32.32 4.87
CA TYR A 184 -0.92 32.65 4.24
C TYR A 184 -0.89 32.42 2.71
N LEU A 185 -1.68 31.47 2.20
CA LEU A 185 -1.75 31.08 0.80
C LEU A 185 -3.21 30.90 0.38
N PRO A 186 -3.77 31.77 -0.47
CA PRO A 186 -5.15 31.67 -0.96
C PRO A 186 -5.28 30.59 -2.06
N VAL A 187 -4.77 29.40 -1.78
CA VAL A 187 -4.74 28.24 -2.68
C VAL A 187 -5.65 27.16 -2.11
N ASN A 188 -6.41 26.50 -2.97
CA ASN A 188 -7.33 25.43 -2.58
C ASN A 188 -6.55 24.29 -1.89
N LEU A 189 -7.01 23.91 -0.69
CA LEU A 189 -6.39 22.90 0.16
C LEU A 189 -6.29 21.52 -0.50
N ILE A 190 -7.24 21.16 -1.38
CA ILE A 190 -7.21 19.89 -2.13
C ILE A 190 -6.14 19.89 -3.20
N LEU A 191 -6.01 21.00 -3.92
CA LEU A 191 -4.93 21.16 -4.90
C LEU A 191 -3.58 21.05 -4.20
N THR A 192 -3.41 21.74 -3.07
CA THR A 192 -2.21 21.67 -2.23
C THR A 192 -1.92 20.24 -1.78
N PHE A 193 -2.92 19.52 -1.28
CA PHE A 193 -2.80 18.10 -0.93
C PHE A 193 -2.31 17.25 -2.11
N GLY A 194 -2.91 17.42 -3.28
CA GLY A 194 -2.53 16.71 -4.50
C GLY A 194 -1.09 17.00 -4.92
N PHE A 195 -0.70 18.28 -4.92
CA PHE A 195 0.65 18.70 -5.29
C PHE A 195 1.72 18.14 -4.35
N ILE A 196 1.48 18.17 -3.03
CA ILE A 196 2.41 17.61 -2.04
C ILE A 196 2.62 16.12 -2.31
N ASN A 197 1.52 15.36 -2.45
CA ASN A 197 1.61 13.90 -2.65
C ASN A 197 2.27 13.53 -3.99
N VAL A 198 1.92 14.21 -5.09
CA VAL A 198 2.57 14.00 -6.40
C VAL A 198 4.05 14.41 -6.33
N GLY A 199 4.37 15.53 -5.69
CA GLY A 199 5.74 16.05 -5.59
C GLY A 199 6.68 15.09 -4.85
N ILE A 200 6.25 14.54 -3.72
CA ILE A 200 7.03 13.56 -2.96
C ILE A 200 7.22 12.26 -3.73
N MET A 201 6.20 11.85 -4.48
CA MET A 201 6.30 10.68 -5.35
C MET A 201 7.37 10.87 -6.43
N LEU A 202 7.36 12.02 -7.10
CA LEU A 202 8.35 12.37 -8.11
C LEU A 202 9.76 12.45 -7.51
N LEU A 203 9.89 13.04 -6.31
CA LEU A 203 11.17 13.06 -5.58
C LEU A 203 11.66 11.64 -5.26
N LYS A 204 10.79 10.77 -4.75
CA LYS A 204 11.15 9.38 -4.42
C LYS A 204 11.57 8.61 -5.67
N MET A 205 10.89 8.79 -6.79
CA MET A 205 11.29 8.21 -8.08
C MET A 205 12.64 8.75 -8.56
N TYR A 206 12.86 10.06 -8.44
CA TYR A 206 14.14 10.69 -8.80
C TYR A 206 15.30 10.12 -7.98
N PHE A 207 15.12 9.98 -6.66
CA PHE A 207 16.12 9.36 -5.80
C PHE A 207 16.35 7.89 -6.13
N GLN A 208 15.30 7.09 -6.32
CA GLN A 208 15.44 5.68 -6.71
C GLN A 208 16.24 5.52 -8.00
N LYS A 209 15.89 6.30 -9.04
CA LYS A 209 16.62 6.27 -10.31
C LYS A 209 18.10 6.65 -10.13
N LYS A 210 18.39 7.68 -9.33
CA LYS A 210 19.76 8.12 -9.03
C LYS A 210 20.58 7.07 -8.28
N PHE A 211 19.96 6.31 -7.37
CA PHE A 211 20.63 5.22 -6.65
C PHE A 211 20.89 4.00 -7.54
N GLU A 212 19.92 3.63 -8.39
CA GLU A 212 20.08 2.56 -9.38
C GLU A 212 21.21 2.87 -10.36
N GLU A 213 21.26 4.10 -10.89
CA GLU A 213 22.30 4.56 -11.80
C GLU A 213 23.68 4.48 -11.12
N LYS A 214 23.80 4.94 -9.88
CA LYS A 214 25.06 4.87 -9.12
C LYS A 214 25.51 3.44 -8.82
N SER A 215 24.60 2.50 -8.58
CA SER A 215 24.95 1.08 -8.40
C SER A 215 25.43 0.43 -9.69
N LEU A 216 24.84 0.79 -10.83
CA LEU A 216 25.19 0.23 -12.14
C LEU A 216 26.56 0.75 -12.62
N TYR A 217 26.89 2.01 -12.28
CA TYR A 217 28.24 2.55 -12.47
C TYR A 217 29.28 1.92 -11.54
N ALA A 218 28.90 1.50 -10.33
CA ALA A 218 29.83 0.82 -9.43
C ALA A 218 30.16 -0.60 -9.93
N ASP A 219 29.16 -1.34 -10.41
CA ASP A 219 29.35 -2.71 -10.90
C ASP A 219 30.23 -2.75 -12.17
N ASN A 220 30.00 -1.84 -13.12
CA ASN A 220 30.77 -1.75 -14.36
C ASN A 220 32.22 -1.25 -14.19
N HIS A 221 32.61 -0.79 -13.00
CA HIS A 221 33.98 -0.28 -12.75
C HIS A 221 34.87 -1.27 -11.99
N TYR A 222 34.32 -2.43 -11.59
CA TYR A 222 35.04 -3.52 -10.94
C TYR A 222 35.27 -4.75 -11.85
N ASP A 223 34.88 -4.69 -13.12
CA ASP A 223 35.29 -5.59 -14.21
C ASP A 223 36.42 -4.98 -15.06
#